data_AF-C4GGD8-F1
#
_entry.id   AF-C4GGD8-F1
#
_cell.length_a   1.000
_cell.length_b   1.000
_cell.length_c   1.000
_cell.angle_alpha   90.00
_cell.angle_beta   90.00
_cell.angle_gamma   90.00
#
_symmetry.space_group_name_H-M   'P 1'
#
loop_
_entity.id
_entity.type
_entity.pdbx_description
1 polymer ?
#
loop_
_entity_poly.entity_id
_entity_poly.type
_entity_poly.pdbx_seq_one_letter_code
_entity_poly.pdbx_strand_id
1 'polypeptide(L)' 'MANSNTEHSKNLRRQTANKFYKEKIKTGEYAQMTVKGKADDMAIIRAAIERVGGTNIQALKQICAEWLAAQ' A
#
# COMPACT_ATOMS: atom_id res chain seq x y z
N MET A 1 35.27 -1.86 9.62
CA MET A 1 33.96 -2.37 9.17
C MET A 1 32.96 -1.21 9.19
N ALA A 2 32.57 -0.69 8.02
CA ALA A 2 31.65 0.44 7.93
C ALA A 2 30.29 0.04 8.50
N ASN A 3 29.94 0.64 9.64
CA ASN A 3 28.79 0.25 10.43
C ASN A 3 27.51 0.59 9.64
N SER A 4 26.94 -0.42 8.96
CA SER A 4 25.73 -0.32 8.13
C SER A 4 24.46 0.06 8.90
N ASN A 5 24.60 0.40 10.18
CA ASN A 5 23.54 0.79 11.10
C ASN A 5 23.58 2.26 11.52
N THR A 6 24.48 3.09 10.97
CA THR A 6 24.43 4.54 11.21
C THR A 6 23.16 5.16 10.65
N GLU A 7 22.59 6.13 11.35
CA GLU A 7 21.42 6.93 10.94
C GLU A 7 21.53 7.42 9.49
N HIS A 8 22.74 7.84 9.10
CA HIS A 8 23.05 8.28 7.74
C HIS A 8 22.81 7.17 6.69
N SER A 9 23.26 5.94 6.94
CA SER A 9 23.07 4.82 6.01
C SER A 9 21.59 4.43 5.87
N LYS A 10 20.85 4.43 6.99
CA LYS A 10 19.40 4.16 7.00
C LYS A 10 18.62 5.24 6.25
N ASN A 11 18.95 6.51 6.46
CA ASN A 11 18.33 7.63 5.76
C ASN A 11 18.62 7.59 4.26
N LEU A 12 19.84 7.24 3.85
CA LEU A 12 20.19 7.09 2.44
C LEU A 12 19.36 5.98 1.78
N ARG A 13 19.23 4.81 2.43
CA ARG A 13 18.41 3.69 1.94
C ARG A 13 16.95 4.07 1.82
N ARG A 14 16.39 4.78 2.80
CA ARG A 14 15.01 5.28 2.78
C ARG A 14 14.76 6.27 1.64
N GLN A 15 15.72 7.17 1.40
CA GLN A 15 15.64 8.11 0.28
C GLN A 15 15.72 7.41 -1.08
N THR A 16 16.59 6.41 -1.23
CA THR A 16 16.69 5.61 -2.46
C THR A 16 15.41 4.81 -2.71
N ALA A 17 14.85 4.16 -1.68
CA ALA A 17 13.58 3.45 -1.81
C ALA A 17 12.43 4.40 -2.19
N ASN A 18 12.33 5.57 -1.55
CA ASN A 18 11.32 6.57 -1.91
C ASN A 18 11.48 7.10 -3.34
N LYS A 19 12.72 7.29 -3.83
CA LYS A 19 12.96 7.67 -5.22
C LYS A 19 12.52 6.57 -6.19
N PHE A 20 12.85 5.32 -5.90
CA PHE A 20 12.42 4.17 -6.69
C PHE A 20 10.90 4.04 -6.77
N TYR A 21 10.20 4.14 -5.64
CA TYR A 21 8.73 4.12 -5.64
C TYR A 21 8.12 5.30 -6.39
N LYS A 22 8.71 6.50 -6.26
CA LYS A 22 8.27 7.68 -7.04
C LYS A 22 8.47 7.50 -8.54
N GLU A 23 9.59 6.93 -8.97
CA GLU A 23 9.83 6.62 -10.38
C GLU A 23 8.85 5.58 -10.90
N LYS A 24 8.59 4.52 -10.13
CA LYS A 24 7.61 3.50 -10.49
C LYS A 24 6.16 3.99 -10.55
N ILE A 25 5.83 4.99 -9.73
CA ILE A 25 4.55 5.70 -9.84
C ILE A 25 4.51 6.55 -11.12
N LYS A 26 5.62 7.22 -11.48
CA LYS A 26 5.72 8.01 -12.71
C LYS A 26 5.68 7.17 -13.98
N THR A 27 6.24 5.96 -13.98
CA THR A 27 6.20 5.04 -15.12
C THR A 27 4.83 4.34 -15.27
N GLY A 28 3.90 4.55 -14.33
CA GLY A 28 2.57 3.94 -14.35
C GLY A 28 2.55 2.47 -13.90
N GLU A 29 3.70 1.90 -13.51
CA GLU A 29 3.81 0.52 -13.01
C GLU A 29 3.14 0.36 -11.64
N TYR A 30 3.11 1.43 -10.84
CA TYR A 30 2.43 1.48 -9.55
C TYR A 30 1.47 2.67 -9.49
N ALA A 31 0.26 2.45 -8.97
CA ALA A 31 -0.67 3.51 -8.64
C ALA A 31 -0.78 3.64 -7.11
N GLN A 32 -0.73 4.88 -6.61
CA GLN A 32 -0.96 5.17 -5.21
C GLN A 32 -2.28 5.90 -5.05
N MET A 33 -3.17 5.36 -4.20
CA MET A 33 -4.43 6.00 -3.83
C MET A 33 -4.40 6.29 -2.32
N THR A 34 -4.75 7.51 -1.94
CA THR A 34 -4.95 7.88 -0.53
C THR A 34 -6.44 7.96 -0.25
N VAL A 35 -6.95 7.12 0.64
CA VAL A 35 -8.36 7.13 1.06
C VAL A 35 -8.43 7.63 2.49
N LYS A 36 -9.28 8.63 2.73
CA LYS A 36 -9.62 9.13 4.07
C LYS A 36 -11.14 9.04 4.23
N GLY A 37 -11.58 8.53 5.38
CA GLY A 37 -13.00 8.37 5.71
C GLY A 37 -13.20 8.43 7.22
N LYS A 38 -14.46 8.32 7.68
CA LYS A 38 -14.76 8.23 9.11
C LYS A 38 -14.18 6.95 9.69
N ALA A 39 -13.89 6.94 10.99
CA ALA A 39 -13.32 5.78 11.66
C ALA A 39 -14.21 4.54 11.51
N ASP A 40 -15.52 4.71 11.61
CA ASP A 40 -16.50 3.62 11.48
C ASP A 40 -16.50 3.03 10.05
N ASP A 41 -16.48 3.88 9.02
CA ASP A 41 -16.41 3.43 7.62
C ASP A 41 -15.11 2.64 7.37
N MET A 42 -13.99 3.13 7.90
CA MET A 42 -12.69 2.46 7.77
C MET A 42 -12.65 1.14 8.54
N ALA A 43 -13.36 1.04 9.67
CA ALA A 43 -13.46 -0.20 10.45
C ALA A 43 -14.22 -1.28 9.67
N ILE A 44 -15.31 -0.92 9.01
CA ILE A 44 -16.08 -1.82 8.13
C ILE A 44 -15.20 -2.33 6.98
N ILE A 45 -14.47 -1.43 6.31
CA ILE A 45 -13.57 -1.79 5.21
C ILE A 45 -12.47 -2.74 5.70
N ARG A 46 -11.89 -2.49 6.88
CA ARG A 46 -10.88 -3.39 7.47
C ARG A 46 -11.44 -4.76 7.80
N ALA A 47 -12.63 -4.83 8.41
CA ALA A 47 -13.27 -6.11 8.70
C ALA A 47 -13.55 -6.93 7.43
N ALA A 48 -13.96 -6.26 6.33
CA ALA A 48 -14.14 -6.91 5.04
C ALA A 48 -12.82 -7.45 4.47
N ILE A 49 -11.73 -6.67 4.56
CA ILE A 49 -10.38 -7.10 4.16
C ILE A 49 -9.92 -8.31 4.97
N GLU A 50 -10.08 -8.29 6.30
CA GLU A 50 -9.69 -9.38 7.19
C GLU A 50 -10.46 -10.68 6.90
N ARG A 51 -11.74 -10.56 6.54
CA ARG A 51 -12.58 -11.71 6.17
C ARG A 51 -12.10 -12.41 4.90
N VAL A 52 -11.60 -11.66 3.91
CA VAL A 52 -11.04 -12.23 2.67
C VAL A 52 -9.63 -12.77 2.91
N GLY A 53 -8.82 -12.07 3.69
CA GLY A 53 -7.42 -12.42 3.98
C GLY A 53 -6.43 -12.00 2.89
N GLY A 54 -5.14 -12.33 3.10
CA GLY A 54 -4.06 -11.92 2.21
C GLY A 54 -3.57 -10.48 2.44
N THR A 55 -2.99 -9.85 1.41
CA THR A 55 -2.57 -8.45 1.52
C THR A 55 -3.76 -7.51 1.34
N ASN A 56 -3.74 -6.34 2.00
CA ASN A 56 -4.83 -5.35 1.89
C ASN A 56 -5.23 -5.04 0.44
N ILE A 57 -4.26 -4.96 -0.47
CA ILE A 57 -4.51 -4.68 -1.89
C ILE A 57 -5.16 -5.87 -2.61
N GLN A 58 -4.75 -7.10 -2.30
CA GLN A 58 -5.37 -8.30 -2.88
C GLN A 58 -6.82 -8.46 -2.41
N ALA A 59 -7.05 -8.30 -1.10
CA ALA A 59 -8.40 -8.36 -0.53
C ALA A 59 -9.31 -7.27 -1.12
N LEU A 60 -8.83 -6.01 -1.18
CA LEU A 60 -9.57 -4.92 -1.80
C LEU A 60 -9.86 -5.18 -3.27
N LYS A 61 -8.88 -5.66 -4.04
CA LYS A 61 -9.07 -6.01 -5.46
C LYS A 61 -10.16 -7.07 -5.61
N GLN A 62 -10.16 -8.10 -4.77
CA GLN A 62 -11.14 -9.17 -4.82
C GLN A 62 -12.55 -8.64 -4.52
N ILE A 63 -12.72 -7.90 -3.41
CA ILE A 63 -14.01 -7.31 -3.02
C ILE A 63 -14.57 -6.43 -4.15
N CYS A 64 -13.74 -5.54 -4.70
CA CYS A 64 -14.17 -4.66 -5.79
C CYS A 64 -14.50 -5.44 -7.08
N ALA A 65 -13.72 -6.47 -7.41
CA ALA A 65 -13.97 -7.29 -8.60
C ALA A 65 -15.27 -8.09 -8.49
N GLU A 66 -15.54 -8.68 -7.31
CA GLU A 66 -16.79 -9.39 -7.05
C GLU A 66 -17.99 -8.45 -7.12
N TRP A 67 -17.89 -7.25 -6.56
CA TRP A 67 -18.97 -6.24 -6.64
C TRP A 67 -19.26 -5.78 -8.07
N LEU A 68 -18.22 -5.57 -8.89
CA LEU A 68 -18.38 -5.20 -10.30
C LEU A 68 -18.92 -6.35 -11.16
N ALA A 69 -18.59 -7.59 -10.83
CA ALA A 69 -19.08 -8.77 -11.55
C ALA A 69 -20.53 -9.16 -11.18
N ALA A 70 -21.02 -8.67 -10.04
CA ALA A 70 -22.38 -8.90 -9.57
C ALA A 70 -23.43 -7.93 -10.16
N GLN A 71 -23.02 -7.00 -11.04
CA GLN A 71 -23.89 -6.14 -11.84
C GLN A 71 -24.15 -6.75 -13.22
#